data_AF-A0A218QKF6-F1
#
_entry.id   AF-A0A218QKF6-F1
#
_cell.length_a   1.000
_cell.length_b   1.000
_cell.length_c   1.000
_cell.angle_alpha   90.00
_cell.angle_beta   90.00
_cell.angle_gamma   90.00
#
_symmetry.space_group_name_H-M   'P 1'
#
loop_
_entity.id
_entity.type
_entity.pdbx_description
1 polymer ?
#
loop_
_entity_poly.entity_id
_entity_poly.type
_entity_poly.pdbx_seq_one_letter_code
_entity_poly.pdbx_strand_id
1 'polypeptide(L)' 'MKSAVAILPIDSDRNVYLVRQFRYALGKESIEVVCGAVEEDEPKIEAAKREIEEEVGIKASELID' A
#
# COMPACT_ATOMS: atom_id res chain seq x y z
N MET A 1 -14.79 -11.59 -4.95
CA MET A 1 -14.15 -10.57 -4.10
C MET A 1 -12.66 -10.67 -4.38
N LYS A 2 -11.98 -9.60 -4.83
CA LYS A 2 -10.52 -9.63 -5.04
C LYS A 2 -9.82 -9.59 -3.69
N SER A 3 -8.70 -10.32 -3.56
CA SER A 3 -7.79 -10.17 -2.42
C SER A 3 -7.05 -8.84 -2.53
N ALA A 4 -6.57 -8.32 -1.40
CA ALA A 4 -5.82 -7.08 -1.34
C ALA A 4 -4.63 -7.23 -0.38
N VAL A 5 -3.66 -6.34 -0.53
CA VAL A 5 -2.55 -6.15 0.41
C VAL A 5 -2.68 -4.78 1.06
N ALA A 6 -2.23 -4.67 2.30
CA ALA A 6 -2.10 -3.43 3.03
C ALA A 6 -0.69 -3.40 3.64
N ILE A 7 0.03 -2.30 3.41
CA ILE A 7 1.44 -2.16 3.75
C ILE A 7 1.62 -0.91 4.60
N LEU A 8 2.40 -1.03 5.67
CA LEU A 8 2.83 0.10 6.49
C LEU A 8 4.33 0.35 6.24
N PRO A 9 4.72 1.21 5.28
CA PRO A 9 6.13 1.51 5.05
C PRO A 9 6.69 2.33 6.21
N ILE A 10 7.86 1.93 6.71
CA ILE A 10 8.58 2.59 7.80
C ILE A 10 10.02 2.83 7.36
N ASP A 11 10.53 4.06 7.53
CA ASP A 11 11.94 4.37 7.28
C ASP A 11 12.83 4.15 8.52
N SER A 12 14.13 4.40 8.38
CA SER A 12 15.11 4.28 9.47
C SER A 12 14.87 5.25 10.63
N ASP A 13 14.17 6.36 10.39
CA ASP A 13 13.82 7.37 11.40
C ASP A 13 12.46 7.08 12.06
N ARG A 14 11.85 5.94 11.73
CA ARG A 14 10.51 5.50 12.19
C ARG A 14 9.37 6.39 11.70
N ASN A 15 9.56 7.14 10.62
CA ASN A 15 8.46 7.79 9.95
C ASN A 15 7.63 6.76 9.18
N VAL A 16 6.33 6.99 9.13
CA VAL A 16 5.39 6.16 8.38
C VAL A 16 4.92 6.92 7.16
N TYR A 17 4.91 6.24 6.02
CA TYR A 17 4.36 6.78 4.79
C TYR A 17 2.89 6.37 4.68
N LEU A 18 2.01 7.36 4.68
CA LEU A 18 0.57 7.19 4.53
C LEU A 18 0.10 7.90 3.26
N VAL A 19 -1.00 7.42 2.70
CA VAL A 19 -1.63 8.01 1.53
C VAL A 19 -2.89 8.76 1.92
N ARG A 20 -3.20 9.82 1.17
CA ARG A 20 -4.47 10.54 1.25
C ARG A 20 -5.28 10.17 0.03
N GLN A 21 -6.38 9.46 0.23
CA GLN A 21 -7.22 8.98 -0.86
C GLN A 21 -8.67 9.42 -0.66
N PHE A 22 -9.33 9.87 -1.74
CA PHE A 22 -10.76 10.13 -1.72
C PHE A 22 -11.53 8.80 -1.80
N ARG A 23 -12.31 8.48 -0.77
CA ARG A 23 -13.16 7.29 -0.74
C ARG A 23 -14.58 7.67 -1.14
N TYR A 24 -14.99 7.29 -2.36
CA TYR A 24 -16.33 7.59 -2.88
C TYR A 24 -17.45 7.11 -1.94
N ALA A 25 -17.33 5.91 -1.38
CA ALA A 25 -18.30 5.36 -0.44
C ALA A 25 -18.43 6.18 0.86
N LEU A 26 -17.39 6.92 1.24
CA LEU A 26 -17.41 7.81 2.41
C LEU A 26 -17.72 9.26 2.04
N GLY A 27 -17.67 9.62 0.76
CA GLY A 27 -17.81 10.99 0.27
C GLY A 27 -16.75 11.96 0.79
N LYS A 28 -15.58 11.46 1.20
CA LYS A 28 -14.51 12.28 1.80
C LYS A 28 -13.12 11.67 1.57
N GLU A 29 -12.10 12.49 1.82
CA GLU A 29 -10.73 12.02 1.95
C GLU A 29 -10.53 11.18 3.22
N SER A 30 -9.64 10.22 3.11
CA SER A 30 -9.20 9.32 4.17
C SER A 30 -7.67 9.27 4.17
N ILE A 31 -7.08 9.14 5.36
CA ILE A 31 -5.65 8.90 5.54
C ILE A 31 -5.48 7.41 5.81
N GLU A 32 -4.70 6.74 4.98
CA GLU A 32 -4.65 5.29 4.94
C GLU A 32 -3.22 4.78 4.79
N VAL A 33 -3.05 3.50 5.11
CA VAL A 33 -1.86 2.74 4.73
C VAL A 33 -1.88 2.49 3.22
N VAL A 34 -0.72 2.24 2.62
CA VAL A 34 -0.63 1.87 1.20
C VAL A 34 -1.42 0.58 1.01
N CYS A 35 -2.34 0.56 0.06
CA CYS A 35 -3.18 -0.61 -0.15
C CYS A 35 -3.61 -0.76 -1.59
N GLY A 36 -3.72 -2.01 -2.05
CA GLY A 36 -4.21 -2.26 -3.39
C GLY A 36 -4.58 -3.71 -3.65
N ALA A 37 -5.19 -3.92 -4.80
CA ALA A 37 -5.70 -5.22 -5.19
C ALA A 37 -4.54 -6.13 -5.60
N VAL A 38 -4.64 -7.41 -5.25
CA VAL A 38 -3.76 -8.43 -5.80
C VAL A 38 -4.34 -8.85 -7.15
N GLU A 39 -3.54 -8.76 -8.20
CA GLU A 39 -3.95 -9.21 -9.53
C GLU A 39 -3.97 -10.74 -9.64
N GLU A 40 -4.65 -11.25 -10.68
CA GLU A 40 -4.75 -12.68 -10.90
C GLU A 40 -3.36 -13.29 -11.08
N ASP A 41 -3.10 -14.39 -10.36
CA ASP A 41 -1.80 -15.08 -10.30
C ASP A 41 -0.61 -14.24 -9.77
N GLU A 42 -0.85 -13.04 -9.22
CA GLU A 42 0.19 -12.21 -8.60
C GLU A 42 0.49 -12.68 -7.16
N PRO A 43 1.75 -12.97 -6.81
CA PRO A 43 2.13 -13.21 -5.41
C PRO A 43 1.89 -11.95 -4.57
N LYS A 44 1.31 -12.11 -3.36
CA LYS A 44 1.02 -10.98 -2.46
C LYS A 44 2.21 -10.05 -2.22
N ILE A 45 3.42 -10.61 -2.12
CA ILE A 45 4.63 -9.83 -1.87
C ILE A 45 5.01 -8.95 -3.07
N GLU A 46 4.72 -9.39 -4.29
CA GLU A 46 4.97 -8.61 -5.50
C GLU A 46 3.90 -7.52 -5.67
N ALA A 47 2.64 -7.85 -5.36
CA ALA A 47 1.57 -6.85 -5.24
C ALA A 47 1.97 -5.75 -4.24
N ALA A 48 2.47 -6.14 -3.05
CA ALA A 48 2.89 -5.19 -2.04
C ALA A 48 4.01 -4.25 -2.51
N LYS A 49 5.03 -4.78 -3.21
CA LYS A 49 6.11 -3.96 -3.79
C LYS A 49 5.58 -3.00 -4.85
N ARG A 50 4.71 -3.47 -5.75
CA ARG A 50 4.11 -2.67 -6.81
C ARG A 50 3.29 -1.50 -6.24
N GLU A 51 2.42 -1.77 -5.27
CA GLU A 51 1.55 -0.74 -4.68
C GLU A 51 2.35 0.34 -3.92
N ILE A 52 3.44 -0.02 -3.23
CA ILE A 52 4.33 0.97 -2.59
C ILE A 52 4.97 1.90 -3.64
N GLU A 53 5.44 1.33 -4.76
CA GLU A 53 6.06 2.11 -5.84
C GLU A 53 5.02 2.99 -6.55
N GLU A 54 3.81 2.49 -6.79
CA GLU A 54 2.73 3.22 -7.47
C GLU A 54 2.12 4.36 -6.62
N GLU A 55 1.84 4.12 -5.33
CA GLU A 55 1.13 5.11 -4.50
C GLU A 55 2.07 6.11 -3.79
N VAL A 56 3.30 5.70 -3.48
CA VAL A 56 4.24 6.50 -2.66
C VAL A 56 5.56 6.78 -3.39
N GLY A 57 5.86 6.10 -4.51
CA GLY A 57 7.06 6.34 -5.30
C GLY A 57 8.36 5.86 -4.63
N ILE A 58 8.26 4.94 -3.67
CA ILE A 58 9.41 4.38 -2.94
C ILE A 58 9.54 2.88 -3.15
N LYS A 59 10.70 2.32 -2.80
CA LYS A 59 10.92 0.86 -2.79
C LYS A 59 11.36 0.44 -1.40
N ALA A 60 10.67 -0.54 -0.83
CA ALA A 60 11.08 -1.14 0.43
C ALA A 60 12.30 -2.03 0.21
N SER A 61 13.34 -1.85 1.02
CA SER A 61 14.54 -2.70 1.01
C SER A 61 14.28 -4.09 1.61
N GLU A 62 13.29 -4.19 2.49
CA GLU A 62 12.86 -5.41 3.15
C GLU A 62 11.33 -5.38 3.29
N LEU A 63 10.69 -6.53 3.09
CA LEU A 63 9.28 -6.74 3.41
C LEU A 63 9.16 -7.92 4.36
N ILE A 64 8.34 -7.74 5.40
CA ILE A 64 8.01 -8.74 6.41
C ILE A 64 6.49 -8.96 6.41
N ASP A 65 6.04 -10.22 6.50
CA ASP A 65 4.63 -10.64 6.58
C ASP A 65 4.32 -11.14 8.00
#